data_AF-A0A7U9NJP4-F1
#
_entry.id   AF-A0A7U9NJP4-F1
#
_cell.length_a   1.000
_cell.length_b   1.000
_cell.length_c   1.000
_cell.angle_alpha   90.00
_cell.angle_beta   90.00
_cell.angle_gamma   90.00
#
_symmetry.space_group_name_H-M   'P 1'
#
loop_
_entity.id
_entity.type
_entity.pdbx_description
1 polymer ?
#
loop_
_entity_poly.entity_id
_entity_poly.type
_entity_poly.pdbx_seq_one_letter_code
_entity_poly.pdbx_strand_id
1 'polypeptide(L)'
;MPENSKVSKAQQKAVNKYVKNNYDRINVTFPKGHKEILKKHASQYGESVNGFINRAINETMERDGSTPAAPQSLAVKETAPKPQPKTPGLPSFLTPDVLEHIDAKRFLSSDLGYQLQIGDIIGMENLSSLAEYLKKNTPEPNTDE
;
A
#
# COMPACT_ATOMS: atom_id res chain seq x y z
N MET A 1 -4.47 2.22 -23.98
CA MET A 1 -3.31 1.40 -23.57
C MET A 1 -2.91 1.89 -22.18
N PRO A 2 -2.99 1.10 -21.10
CA PRO A 2 -2.57 1.58 -19.80
C PRO A 2 -1.03 1.51 -19.72
N GLU A 3 -0.42 2.69 -19.55
CA GLU A 3 0.99 2.88 -19.22
C GLU A 3 1.32 2.07 -17.97
N ASN A 4 2.13 1.03 -18.14
CA ASN A 4 2.48 0.09 -17.09
C ASN A 4 3.47 0.77 -16.13
N SER A 5 2.99 1.20 -14.96
CA SER A 5 3.77 1.81 -13.89
C SER A 5 4.99 0.94 -13.55
N LYS A 6 6.18 1.30 -14.04
CA LYS A 6 7.43 0.64 -13.69
C LYS A 6 7.72 0.91 -12.22
N VAL A 7 7.33 -0.03 -11.36
CA VAL A 7 7.68 -0.02 -9.94
C VAL A 7 9.20 0.10 -9.80
N SER A 8 9.68 1.20 -9.21
CA SER A 8 11.12 1.46 -9.05
C SER A 8 11.80 0.34 -8.25
N LYS A 9 13.08 0.07 -8.53
CA LYS A 9 13.88 -0.94 -7.81
C LYS A 9 13.91 -0.67 -6.29
N ALA A 10 13.85 0.61 -5.89
CA ALA A 10 13.75 1.01 -4.49
C ALA A 10 12.42 0.59 -3.86
N GLN A 11 11.30 0.84 -4.56
CA GLN A 11 9.96 0.45 -4.12
C GLN A 11 9.82 -1.07 -4.00
N GLN A 12 10.36 -1.84 -4.94
CA GLN A 12 10.37 -3.30 -4.87
C GLN A 12 11.13 -3.82 -3.64
N LYS A 13 12.29 -3.23 -3.32
CA LYS A 13 13.07 -3.60 -2.13
C LYS A 13 12.31 -3.31 -0.83
N ALA A 14 11.65 -2.16 -0.74
CA ALA A 14 10.86 -1.78 0.44
C ALA A 14 9.69 -2.76 0.67
N VAL A 15 8.95 -3.08 -0.40
CA VAL A 15 7.85 -4.06 -0.35
C VAL A 15 8.38 -5.43 0.08
N ASN A 16 9.48 -5.90 -0.49
CA ASN A 16 10.06 -7.20 -0.13
C ASN A 16 10.51 -7.24 1.33
N LYS A 17 11.10 -6.17 1.86
CA LYS A 17 11.49 -6.07 3.28
C LYS A 17 10.26 -6.14 4.19
N TYR A 18 9.22 -5.38 3.87
CA TYR A 18 7.97 -5.40 4.62
C TYR A 18 7.34 -6.80 4.63
N VAL A 19 7.22 -7.42 3.45
CA VAL A 19 6.57 -8.73 3.39
C VAL A 19 7.35 -9.80 4.14
N LYS A 20 8.69 -9.82 4.01
CA LYS A 20 9.55 -10.76 4.74
C LYS A 20 9.44 -10.62 6.27
N ASN A 21 9.22 -9.40 6.78
CA ASN A 21 9.17 -9.15 8.22
C ASN A 21 7.76 -9.34 8.83
N ASN A 22 6.70 -9.25 8.03
CA ASN A 22 5.32 -9.19 8.55
C ASN A 22 4.46 -10.39 8.14
N TYR A 23 4.89 -11.22 7.18
CA TYR A 23 4.09 -12.33 6.69
C TYR A 23 4.92 -13.58 6.46
N ASP A 24 4.39 -14.72 6.90
CA ASP A 24 4.82 -16.03 6.46
C ASP A 24 4.19 -16.35 5.09
N ARG A 25 5.03 -16.66 4.11
CA ARG A 25 4.58 -17.05 2.75
C ARG A 25 4.63 -18.56 2.60
N ILE A 26 3.47 -19.16 2.34
CA ILE A 26 3.35 -20.61 2.10
C ILE A 26 2.98 -20.84 0.63
N ASN A 27 3.77 -21.67 -0.06
CA ASN A 27 3.46 -22.12 -1.40
C ASN A 27 2.58 -23.38 -1.33
N VAL A 28 1.40 -23.34 -1.96
CA VAL A 28 0.48 -24.47 -2.00
C VAL A 28 0.34 -24.99 -3.43
N THR A 29 0.52 -26.30 -3.61
CA THR A 29 0.40 -26.98 -4.90
C THR A 29 -0.93 -27.71 -5.00
N PHE A 30 -1.66 -27.44 -6.08
CA PHE A 30 -2.92 -28.13 -6.41
C PHE A 30 -2.82 -28.76 -7.80
N PRO A 31 -3.63 -29.80 -8.09
CA PRO A 31 -3.77 -30.31 -9.45
C PRO A 31 -4.33 -29.22 -10.39
N LYS A 32 -4.04 -29.35 -11.70
CA LYS A 32 -4.52 -28.39 -12.71
C LYS A 32 -6.06 -28.31 -12.68
N GLY A 33 -6.60 -27.10 -12.81
CA GLY A 33 -8.05 -26.82 -12.78
C GLY A 33 -8.63 -26.48 -11.40
N HIS A 34 -7.99 -26.87 -10.30
CA HIS A 34 -8.50 -26.57 -8.96
C HIS A 34 -8.54 -25.07 -8.63
N LYS A 35 -7.60 -24.28 -9.16
CA LYS A 35 -7.60 -22.83 -8.98
C LYS A 35 -8.90 -22.18 -9.46
N GLU A 36 -9.50 -22.68 -10.54
CA GLU A 36 -10.76 -22.15 -11.05
C GLU A 36 -11.94 -22.49 -10.14
N ILE A 37 -11.92 -23.70 -9.56
CA ILE A 37 -12.93 -24.14 -8.58
C ILE A 37 -12.85 -23.24 -7.34
N LEU A 38 -11.65 -23.02 -6.80
CA LEU A 38 -11.45 -22.10 -5.67
C LEU A 38 -11.89 -20.67 -6.00
N LYS A 39 -11.57 -20.18 -7.20
CA LYS A 39 -11.97 -18.83 -7.63
C LYS A 39 -13.49 -18.70 -7.73
N LYS A 40 -14.18 -19.69 -8.30
CA LYS A 40 -15.65 -19.70 -8.40
C LYS A 40 -16.28 -19.69 -7.01
N HIS A 41 -15.83 -20.57 -6.13
CA HIS A 41 -16.30 -20.63 -4.75
C HIS A 41 -16.08 -19.29 -4.05
N ALA A 42 -14.85 -18.78 -4.03
CA ALA A 42 -14.54 -17.49 -3.40
C ALA A 42 -15.39 -16.34 -3.97
N SER A 43 -15.61 -16.32 -5.29
CA SER A 43 -16.43 -15.29 -5.94
C SER A 43 -17.91 -15.35 -5.54
N GLN A 44 -18.46 -16.55 -5.27
CA GLN A 44 -19.84 -16.71 -4.77
C GLN A 44 -20.02 -16.11 -3.38
N TYR A 45 -18.99 -16.15 -2.54
CA TYR A 45 -18.99 -15.57 -1.19
C TYR A 45 -18.44 -14.14 -1.15
N GLY A 46 -18.13 -13.53 -2.31
CA GLY A 46 -17.56 -12.18 -2.39
C GLY A 46 -16.15 -12.07 -1.80
N GLU A 47 -15.43 -13.19 -1.63
CA GLU A 47 -14.09 -13.24 -1.06
C GLU A 47 -13.02 -13.49 -2.13
N SER A 48 -11.76 -13.17 -1.82
CA SER A 48 -10.63 -13.53 -2.68
C SER A 48 -10.24 -15.00 -2.44
N VAL A 49 -9.56 -15.62 -3.41
CA VAL A 49 -9.03 -16.99 -3.23
C VAL A 49 -8.13 -17.08 -2.00
N ASN A 50 -7.32 -16.06 -1.73
CA ASN A 50 -6.46 -16.01 -0.55
C ASN A 50 -7.27 -15.87 0.75
N GLY A 51 -8.33 -15.05 0.74
CA GLY A 51 -9.26 -14.92 1.86
C GLY A 51 -9.94 -16.24 2.18
N PHE A 52 -10.41 -16.95 1.15
CA PHE A 52 -11.02 -18.28 1.26
C PHE A 52 -10.06 -19.30 1.86
N ILE A 53 -8.80 -19.33 1.40
CA ILE A 53 -7.78 -20.25 1.95
C ILE A 53 -7.56 -19.97 3.44
N ASN A 54 -7.36 -18.71 3.83
CA ASN A 54 -7.16 -18.35 5.23
C ASN A 54 -8.37 -18.71 6.10
N ARG A 55 -9.58 -18.44 5.62
CA ARG A 55 -10.82 -18.80 6.32
C ARG A 55 -10.94 -20.31 6.50
N ALA A 56 -10.71 -21.09 5.45
CA ALA A 56 -10.81 -22.54 5.51
C ALA A 56 -9.78 -23.16 6.47
N ILE A 57 -8.55 -22.62 6.52
CA ILE A 57 -7.53 -23.05 7.48
C ILE A 57 -8.00 -22.75 8.91
N ASN A 58 -8.44 -21.51 9.19
CA ASN A 58 -8.90 -21.13 10.53
C ASN A 58 -10.08 -21.98 10.99
N GLU A 59 -11.10 -22.15 10.14
CA GLU A 59 -12.28 -22.96 10.44
C GLU A 59 -11.93 -24.43 10.73
N THR A 60 -10.93 -24.98 10.03
CA THR A 60 -10.45 -26.36 10.26
C THR A 60 -9.69 -26.45 11.58
N MET A 61 -8.81 -25.50 11.89
CA MET A 61 -8.09 -25.44 13.16
C MET A 61 -9.04 -25.29 14.36
N GLU A 62 -10.09 -24.48 14.21
CA GLU A 62 -11.14 -24.32 15.22
C GLU A 62 -11.95 -25.60 15.42
N ARG A 63 -12.31 -26.30 14.33
CA ARG A 63 -13.03 -27.59 14.38
C ARG A 63 -12.21 -28.69 15.04
N ASP A 64 -10.91 -28.73 14.78
CA ASP A 64 -10.00 -29.76 15.27
C ASP A 64 -9.58 -29.54 16.74
N GLY A 65 -10.12 -28.52 17.41
CA GLY A 65 -9.99 -28.30 18.86
C GLY A 65 -8.60 -27.83 19.32
N SER A 66 -7.72 -27.47 18.40
CA SER A 66 -6.43 -26.84 18.72
C SER A 66 -6.57 -25.32 18.73
N THR A 67 -7.10 -24.81 19.84
CA THR A 67 -7.17 -23.37 20.10
C THR A 67 -5.88 -22.91 20.80
N PRO A 68 -4.97 -22.16 20.14
CA PRO A 68 -4.42 -20.98 20.76
C PRO A 68 -5.40 -19.85 20.52
N ALA A 69 -5.86 -19.26 21.62
CA ALA A 69 -6.68 -18.07 21.63
C ALA A 69 -6.07 -16.98 20.74
N ALA A 70 -6.95 -16.29 20.04
CA ALA A 70 -6.75 -15.12 19.21
C ALA A 70 -5.63 -14.17 19.68
N PRO A 71 -4.97 -13.51 18.71
CA PRO A 71 -5.11 -12.07 18.58
C PRO A 71 -6.02 -11.84 17.37
N GLN A 72 -7.29 -11.53 17.58
CA GLN A 72 -7.77 -10.15 17.55
C GLN A 72 -7.01 -9.30 16.51
N SER A 73 -7.72 -9.01 15.42
CA SER A 73 -7.53 -7.85 14.56
C SER A 73 -6.14 -7.60 13.97
N LEU A 74 -5.65 -8.54 13.14
CA LEU A 74 -4.98 -8.06 11.92
C LEU A 74 -6.09 -7.62 10.96
N ALA A 75 -6.44 -6.33 11.09
CA ALA A 75 -7.28 -5.61 10.17
C ALA A 75 -7.06 -6.14 8.76
N VAL A 76 -8.16 -6.56 8.13
CA VAL A 76 -8.28 -6.72 6.70
C VAL A 76 -7.77 -5.43 6.07
N LYS A 77 -6.47 -5.36 5.74
CA LYS A 77 -6.00 -4.59 4.59
C LYS A 77 -6.49 -5.38 3.39
N GLU A 78 -7.78 -5.22 3.18
CA GLU A 78 -8.44 -5.25 1.91
C GLU A 78 -7.41 -4.97 0.80
N THR A 79 -7.20 -6.00 -0.03
CA THR A 79 -6.67 -5.88 -1.38
C THR A 79 -7.78 -5.46 -2.36
N ALA A 80 -8.88 -4.89 -1.89
CA ALA A 80 -9.51 -3.81 -2.65
C ALA A 80 -8.69 -2.54 -2.39
N PRO A 81 -8.64 -1.56 -3.32
CA PRO A 81 -7.98 -0.31 -3.05
C PRO A 81 -8.60 0.24 -1.76
N LYS A 82 -7.84 0.22 -0.66
CA LYS A 82 -8.18 0.95 0.56
C LYS A 82 -8.68 2.31 0.09
N PRO A 83 -9.83 2.83 0.55
CA PRO A 83 -10.16 4.22 0.31
C PRO A 83 -9.00 4.98 0.90
N GLN A 84 -8.11 5.34 -0.01
CA GLN A 84 -7.07 6.30 0.11
C GLN A 84 -7.71 7.43 0.89
N PRO A 85 -7.11 7.97 1.95
CA PRO A 85 -7.48 9.33 2.31
C PRO A 85 -7.35 10.09 0.99
N LYS A 86 -8.50 10.46 0.41
CA LYS A 86 -8.53 11.24 -0.80
C LYS A 86 -8.02 12.58 -0.33
N THR A 87 -6.71 12.71 -0.25
CA THR A 87 -6.05 13.99 -0.12
C THR A 87 -6.37 14.66 -1.45
N PRO A 88 -7.29 15.64 -1.50
CA PRO A 88 -7.76 16.18 -2.76
C PRO A 88 -6.53 16.69 -3.53
N GLY A 89 -6.24 16.10 -4.69
CA GLY A 89 -5.12 16.49 -5.55
C GLY A 89 -3.82 15.69 -5.43
N LEU A 90 -3.66 14.76 -4.47
CA LEU A 90 -2.41 13.98 -4.28
C LEU A 90 -2.55 12.51 -4.73
N PRO A 91 -1.58 11.93 -5.45
CA PRO A 91 -1.67 10.56 -5.92
C PRO A 91 -1.62 9.54 -4.80
N SER A 92 -2.19 8.39 -5.12
CA SER A 92 -2.55 7.33 -4.20
C SER A 92 -1.41 6.58 -3.50
N PHE A 93 -0.18 6.91 -3.81
CA PHE A 93 1.04 6.31 -3.24
C PHE A 93 1.78 7.28 -2.31
N LEU A 94 1.40 8.56 -2.29
CA LEU A 94 1.89 9.57 -1.35
C LEU A 94 1.04 9.53 -0.07
N THR A 95 1.25 8.48 0.72
CA THR A 95 0.61 8.36 2.03
C THR A 95 1.17 9.38 3.03
N PRO A 96 0.41 9.78 4.07
CA PRO A 96 0.89 10.71 5.09
C PRO A 96 2.27 10.34 5.67
N ASP A 97 2.49 9.04 5.91
CA ASP A 97 3.77 8.48 6.36
C ASP A 97 4.95 8.77 5.40
N VAL A 98 4.71 8.75 4.09
CA VAL A 98 5.73 9.08 3.08
C VAL A 98 5.97 10.59 3.05
N LEU A 99 4.93 11.40 3.26
CA LEU A 99 5.01 12.86 3.29
C LEU A 99 5.84 13.36 4.47
N GLU A 100 5.79 12.69 5.63
CA GLU A 100 6.63 13.01 6.79
C GLU A 100 8.14 12.83 6.53
N HIS A 101 8.49 11.97 5.58
CA HIS A 101 9.89 11.76 5.18
C HIS A 101 10.36 12.73 4.10
N ILE A 102 9.45 13.52 3.52
CA ILE A 102 9.78 14.56 2.55
C ILE A 102 10.01 15.85 3.34
N ASP A 103 11.19 16.42 3.18
CA ASP A 103 11.56 17.65 3.87
C ASP A 103 10.85 18.83 3.20
N ALA A 104 9.69 19.21 3.76
CA ALA A 104 8.82 20.23 3.18
C ALA A 104 9.53 21.58 3.01
N LYS A 105 10.41 21.94 3.95
CA LYS A 105 11.17 23.19 3.89
C LYS A 105 12.15 23.17 2.72
N ARG A 106 12.83 22.05 2.54
CA ARG A 106 13.78 21.86 1.43
C ARG A 106 13.07 21.77 0.08
N PHE A 107 11.89 21.15 0.04
CA PHE A 107 11.09 21.03 -1.16
C PHE A 107 10.47 22.36 -1.61
N LEU A 108 10.00 23.19 -0.67
CA LEU A 108 9.41 24.51 -0.94
C LEU A 108 10.46 25.61 -1.09
N SER A 109 11.65 25.45 -0.50
CA SER A 109 12.81 26.27 -0.85
C SER A 109 13.20 25.99 -2.31
N SER A 110 13.68 26.99 -3.06
CA SER A 110 14.08 26.88 -4.47
C SER A 110 15.27 25.92 -4.76
N ASP A 111 15.44 24.84 -3.98
CA ASP A 111 16.35 23.73 -4.22
C ASP A 111 15.77 22.82 -5.32
N LEU A 112 16.00 23.23 -6.57
CA LEU A 112 15.59 22.49 -7.76
C LEU A 112 16.17 21.06 -7.78
N GLY A 113 17.35 20.85 -7.19
CA GLY A 113 17.99 19.53 -7.13
C GLY A 113 17.19 18.55 -6.27
N TYR A 114 16.69 19.01 -5.13
CA TYR A 114 15.83 18.20 -4.26
C TYR A 114 14.46 17.94 -4.90
N GLN A 115 13.85 18.94 -5.56
CA GLN A 115 12.60 18.74 -6.29
C GLN A 115 12.74 17.72 -7.42
N LEU A 116 13.83 17.77 -8.19
CA LEU A 116 14.12 16.79 -9.25
C LEU A 116 14.31 15.37 -8.67
N GLN A 117 15.03 15.23 -7.55
CA GLN A 117 15.20 13.93 -6.89
C GLN A 117 13.88 13.34 -6.41
N ILE A 118 13.02 14.16 -5.82
CA ILE A 118 11.67 13.73 -5.45
C ILE A 118 10.88 13.36 -6.71
N GLY A 119 10.96 14.18 -7.77
CA GLY A 119 10.30 13.94 -9.06
C GLY A 119 10.71 12.62 -9.72
N ASP A 120 11.97 12.23 -9.63
CA ASP A 120 12.46 10.93 -10.09
C ASP A 120 11.87 9.74 -9.31
N ILE A 121 11.48 9.97 -8.05
CA ILE A 121 10.91 8.96 -7.16
C ILE A 121 9.39 8.85 -7.32
N ILE A 122 8.70 9.98 -7.42
CA ILE A 122 7.22 10.06 -7.38
C ILE A 122 6.58 10.39 -8.73
N GLY A 123 7.38 10.70 -9.75
CA GLY A 123 6.93 11.26 -11.03
C GLY A 123 6.94 12.79 -11.04
N MET A 124 7.50 13.40 -12.07
CA MET A 124 7.61 14.85 -12.23
C MET A 124 6.23 15.53 -12.29
N GLU A 125 5.23 14.83 -12.80
CA GLU A 125 3.83 15.27 -12.88
C GLU A 125 3.16 15.42 -11.50
N ASN A 126 3.69 14.75 -10.48
CA ASN A 126 3.13 14.76 -9.12
C ASN A 126 3.81 15.80 -8.21
N LEU A 127 4.83 16.51 -8.70
CA LEU A 127 5.56 17.54 -7.95
C LEU A 127 4.67 18.75 -7.62
N SER A 128 3.88 19.23 -8.58
CA SER A 128 3.01 20.39 -8.38
C SER A 128 1.95 20.11 -7.32
N SER A 129 1.31 18.94 -7.39
CA SER A 129 0.36 18.49 -6.37
C SER A 129 1.00 18.37 -4.99
N LEU A 130 2.21 17.80 -4.92
CA LEU A 130 2.97 17.70 -3.67
C LEU A 130 3.33 19.08 -3.12
N ALA A 131 3.76 20.01 -3.95
CA ALA A 131 4.06 21.39 -3.56
C ALA A 131 2.83 22.09 -2.97
N GLU A 132 1.68 21.96 -3.64
CA GLU A 132 0.42 22.57 -3.21
C GLU A 132 -0.05 21.99 -1.87
N TYR A 133 0.09 20.67 -1.68
CA TYR A 133 -0.21 20.02 -0.42
C TYR A 133 0.75 20.45 0.70
N LEU A 134 2.05 20.49 0.45
CA LEU A 134 3.04 20.89 1.44
C LEU A 134 2.87 22.36 1.83
N LYS A 135 2.55 23.24 0.88
CA LYS A 135 2.23 24.66 1.13
C LYS A 135 0.97 24.84 1.99
N LYS A 136 -0.04 23.98 1.79
CA LYS A 136 -1.28 24.03 2.58
C LYS A 136 -1.12 23.50 4.01
N ASN A 137 -0.21 22.55 4.22
CA ASN A 137 -0.01 21.88 5.52
C ASN A 137 1.22 22.37 6.29
N THR A 138 2.11 23.14 5.65
CA THR A 138 3.23 23.82 6.29
C THR A 138 2.85 25.29 6.40
N PRO A 139 2.58 25.83 7.59
CA PRO A 139 2.35 27.27 7.73
C PRO A 139 3.60 28.01 7.26
N GLU A 140 3.41 28.93 6.31
CA GLU A 140 4.42 29.91 5.89
C GLU A 140 5.03 30.56 7.14
N PRO A 141 6.37 30.71 7.25
CA PRO A 141 6.91 31.61 8.25
C PRO A 141 6.39 33.01 7.92
N ASN A 142 5.72 33.64 8.89
CA ASN A 142 5.24 35.02 8.84
C ASN A 142 6.20 35.90 8.03
N THR A 143 5.71 36.41 6.91
CA THR A 143 6.24 37.66 6.38
C THR A 143 5.57 38.74 7.22
N ASP A 144 6.21 39.08 8.34
CA ASP A 144 5.97 40.35 9.01
C ASP A 144 6.31 41.46 8.00
N GLU A 145 5.29 42.20 7.57
CA GLU A 145 5.40 43.56 7.05
C GLU A 145 4.35 44.43 7.76
#